data_AF-Q877A5-F1
#
_entry.id   AF-Q877A5-F1
#
_cell.length_a   1.000
_cell.length_b   1.000
_cell.length_c   1.000
_cell.angle_alpha   90.00
_cell.angle_beta   90.00
_cell.angle_gamma   90.00
#
_symmetry.space_group_name_H-M   'P 1'
#
loop_
_entity.id
_entity.type
_entity.pdbx_description
1 polymer ?
#
loop_
_entity_poly.entity_id
_entity_poly.type
_entity_poly.pdbx_seq_one_letter_code
_entity_poly.pdbx_strand_id
1 'polypeptide(L)'
;IVRSCSKWSNGTPTEHSIADAYAAIIRNSQHFVYIENQFFITATGDAQKPVKNQIGAAIVERILRAARAGEKWKMIVVIPSVPCFAGDLADDSSLGTRAIMEFQYNCINRGGSSILELVSDAGYNPMEYIRFYNLRNYDRINVSGPLVQAEQRSGVDYEDARKQHDVNVVGQGGYGPGAPAPRSAFDTTAPFQQYQQGARQVPGAKTASGRWNSVSSCYMLNGEDIRNVPWDGPPEAEIDAFVTEELYVHSKVMIADDRVVVCGSANLNDRSQLGDHDSEIAIIIEDYTPLESTMNGKPWTASRFASSLRRYLFRKHLGLLPPQDYERPDANFEPVGVPNEFNFDAPESRLVADPLADTLHNLWNSRAHTNTEVFRKVFHSVPDDCVRNWSTYKEFYGYFFDKADKQAYGEEKDSPPSRYRYGHVVRDDFPGGPEGVRQVKELLSKVKGTLVEMPLMFLIEEDVAKSGLALNDITEPIYT
;
A
#
# COMPACT_ATOMS: atom_id res chain seq x y z
N ILE A 1 8.90 14.10 22.51
CA ILE A 1 9.69 13.77 21.30
C ILE A 1 10.58 12.59 21.67
N VAL A 2 10.70 11.62 20.78
CA VAL A 2 11.58 10.44 20.91
C VAL A 2 12.42 10.30 19.63
N ARG A 3 13.55 9.61 19.72
CA ARG A 3 14.50 9.48 18.61
C ARG A 3 15.29 8.17 18.65
N SER A 4 15.81 7.80 17.49
CA SER A 4 16.85 6.79 17.32
C SER A 4 18.11 7.53 16.89
N CYS A 5 19.16 7.52 17.71
CA CYS A 5 20.42 8.16 17.34
C CYS A 5 21.58 7.63 18.16
N SER A 6 22.80 7.77 17.65
CA SER A 6 24.01 7.35 18.36
C SER A 6 25.17 8.29 18.05
N LYS A 7 26.38 7.88 18.47
CA LYS A 7 27.59 8.70 18.36
C LYS A 7 27.89 9.10 16.93
N TRP A 8 27.63 8.23 15.95
CA TRP A 8 27.96 8.50 14.55
C TRP A 8 26.99 9.50 13.90
N SER A 9 25.71 9.48 14.28
CA SER A 9 24.67 10.29 13.65
C SER A 9 24.42 11.63 14.36
N ASN A 10 24.56 11.69 15.69
CA ASN A 10 24.25 12.89 16.47
C ASN A 10 25.25 13.18 17.62
N GLY A 11 26.34 12.41 17.73
CA GLY A 11 27.39 12.64 18.74
C GLY A 11 27.00 12.29 20.19
N THR A 12 25.82 11.70 20.41
CA THR A 12 25.31 11.30 21.74
C THR A 12 25.51 9.81 22.00
N PRO A 13 25.40 9.32 23.26
CA PRO A 13 25.19 7.90 23.52
C PRO A 13 24.01 7.35 22.71
N THR A 14 24.02 6.05 22.42
CA THR A 14 22.92 5.39 21.70
C THR A 14 21.62 5.59 22.46
N GLU A 15 20.63 6.12 21.76
CA GLU A 15 19.26 6.32 22.21
C GLU A 15 18.33 5.56 21.26
N HIS A 16 17.45 4.75 21.82
CA HIS A 16 16.41 3.98 21.14
C HIS A 16 15.03 4.27 21.77
N SER A 17 14.80 5.55 22.12
CA SER A 17 13.59 5.96 22.85
C SER A 17 12.31 5.77 22.03
N ILE A 18 12.42 5.66 20.70
CA ILE A 18 11.30 5.27 19.83
C ILE A 18 10.87 3.83 20.11
N ALA A 19 11.80 2.88 20.12
CA ALA A 19 11.49 1.47 20.35
C ALA A 19 10.90 1.24 21.74
N ASP A 20 11.49 1.91 22.74
CA ASP A 20 11.00 1.87 24.12
C ASP A 20 9.56 2.39 24.20
N ALA A 21 9.26 3.51 23.53
CA ALA A 21 7.92 4.08 23.49
C ALA A 21 6.92 3.17 22.79
N TYR A 22 7.26 2.62 21.61
CA TYR A 22 6.39 1.67 20.91
C TYR A 22 6.05 0.47 21.80
N ALA A 23 7.07 -0.18 22.36
CA ALA A 23 6.89 -1.35 23.20
C ALA A 23 6.09 -1.03 24.48
N ALA A 24 6.37 0.11 25.14
CA ALA A 24 5.65 0.54 26.33
C ALA A 24 4.18 0.85 26.04
N ILE A 25 3.87 1.57 24.95
CA ILE A 25 2.49 1.91 24.59
C ILE A 25 1.70 0.64 24.24
N ILE A 26 2.29 -0.30 23.48
CA ILE A 26 1.64 -1.57 23.15
C ILE A 26 1.34 -2.38 24.43
N ARG A 27 2.34 -2.57 25.31
CA ARG A 27 2.15 -3.29 26.59
C ARG A 27 1.07 -2.66 27.45
N ASN A 28 1.02 -1.33 27.50
CA ASN A 28 0.08 -0.61 28.36
C ASN A 28 -1.29 -0.34 27.72
N SER A 29 -1.46 -0.59 26.42
CA SER A 29 -2.75 -0.43 25.74
C SER A 29 -3.86 -1.25 26.42
N GLN A 30 -5.07 -0.71 26.48
CA GLN A 30 -6.19 -1.31 27.18
C GLN A 30 -7.11 -2.06 26.23
N HIS A 31 -7.34 -1.54 25.03
CA HIS A 31 -8.43 -1.96 24.16
C HIS A 31 -8.01 -2.19 22.71
N PHE A 32 -7.28 -1.26 22.12
CA PHE A 32 -7.08 -1.26 20.68
C PHE A 32 -5.78 -0.60 20.27
N VAL A 33 -5.10 -1.21 19.29
CA VAL A 33 -3.92 -0.61 18.64
C VAL A 33 -4.10 -0.64 17.12
N TYR A 34 -3.84 0.48 16.46
CA TYR A 34 -3.77 0.58 15.01
C TYR A 34 -2.36 0.96 14.59
N ILE A 35 -1.79 0.28 13.60
CA ILE A 35 -0.47 0.59 13.05
C ILE A 35 -0.57 0.72 11.54
N GLU A 36 -0.04 1.80 10.99
CA GLU A 36 0.41 1.86 9.59
C GLU A 36 1.92 1.98 9.57
N ASN A 37 2.61 1.01 8.97
CA ASN A 37 4.06 1.03 8.87
C ASN A 37 4.54 0.52 7.50
N GLN A 38 5.69 0.98 7.05
CA GLN A 38 6.30 0.49 5.81
C GLN A 38 6.92 -0.89 5.96
N PHE A 39 7.44 -1.21 7.15
CA PHE A 39 8.02 -2.51 7.44
C PHE A 39 7.40 -3.06 8.72
N PHE A 40 7.40 -4.39 8.84
CA PHE A 40 7.00 -5.09 10.06
C PHE A 40 7.98 -6.23 10.35
N ILE A 41 9.19 -5.86 10.74
CA ILE A 41 10.29 -6.76 11.09
C ILE A 41 10.64 -6.54 12.55
N THR A 42 10.26 -7.51 13.38
CA THR A 42 10.43 -7.42 14.83
C THR A 42 10.56 -8.80 15.48
N ALA A 43 11.33 -8.89 16.55
CA ALA A 43 11.56 -10.12 17.27
C ALA A 43 10.56 -10.32 18.40
N THR A 44 10.19 -11.57 18.63
CA THR A 44 9.38 -12.01 19.79
C THR A 44 10.24 -12.48 20.97
N GLY A 45 11.55 -12.60 20.76
CA GLY A 45 12.56 -12.92 21.78
C GLY A 45 13.98 -12.93 21.20
N ASP A 46 14.98 -13.06 22.06
CA ASP A 46 16.40 -12.97 21.68
C ASP A 46 16.88 -14.07 20.72
N ALA A 47 16.14 -15.18 20.65
CA ALA A 47 16.43 -16.32 19.80
C ALA A 47 16.11 -16.07 18.32
N GLN A 48 15.26 -15.08 18.00
CA GLN A 48 14.82 -14.78 16.64
C GLN A 48 15.84 -13.92 15.89
N LYS A 49 17.08 -14.42 15.79
CA LYS A 49 18.15 -13.78 15.01
C LYS A 49 17.82 -13.81 13.51
N PRO A 50 18.32 -12.84 12.73
CA PRO A 50 19.18 -11.70 13.10
C PRO A 50 18.45 -10.54 13.81
N VAL A 51 17.11 -10.50 13.80
CA VAL A 51 16.28 -9.40 14.33
C VAL A 51 16.42 -9.26 15.85
N LYS A 52 16.49 -8.02 16.36
CA LYS A 52 16.77 -7.74 17.77
C LYS A 52 15.71 -6.89 18.46
N ASN A 53 15.06 -5.98 17.75
CA ASN A 53 14.06 -5.10 18.35
C ASN A 53 12.89 -5.92 18.93
N GLN A 54 12.47 -5.61 20.16
CA GLN A 54 11.54 -6.45 20.95
C GLN A 54 10.08 -5.93 20.90
N ILE A 55 9.69 -5.28 19.80
CA ILE A 55 8.32 -4.78 19.63
C ILE A 55 7.35 -5.95 19.45
N GLY A 56 7.74 -7.00 18.73
CA GLY A 56 6.99 -8.24 18.57
C GLY A 56 6.74 -8.93 19.91
N ALA A 57 7.74 -8.95 20.79
CA ALA A 57 7.60 -9.48 22.14
C ALA A 57 6.54 -8.71 22.95
N ALA A 58 6.53 -7.38 22.86
CA ALA A 58 5.50 -6.54 23.48
C ALA A 58 4.09 -6.81 22.93
N ILE A 59 3.96 -7.09 21.63
CA ILE A 59 2.69 -7.47 20.99
C ILE A 59 2.20 -8.81 21.53
N VAL A 60 3.05 -9.84 21.54
CA VAL A 60 2.71 -11.18 22.05
C VAL A 60 2.31 -11.09 23.53
N GLU A 61 3.10 -10.39 24.36
CA GLU A 61 2.80 -10.17 25.77
C GLU A 61 1.41 -9.54 25.97
N ARG A 62 1.11 -8.48 25.20
CA ARG A 62 -0.17 -7.79 25.30
C ARG A 62 -1.34 -8.68 24.86
N ILE A 63 -1.20 -9.42 23.75
CA ILE A 63 -2.23 -10.34 23.26
C ILE A 63 -2.51 -11.41 24.32
N LEU A 64 -1.48 -12.09 24.82
CA LEU A 64 -1.63 -13.15 25.80
C LEU A 64 -2.22 -12.64 27.12
N ARG A 65 -1.91 -11.40 27.52
CA ARG A 65 -2.57 -10.76 28.67
C ARG A 65 -4.08 -10.63 28.45
N ALA A 66 -4.51 -10.09 27.30
CA ALA A 66 -5.93 -9.96 26.98
C ALA A 66 -6.62 -11.32 26.91
N ALA A 67 -5.98 -12.29 26.24
CA ALA A 67 -6.55 -13.60 26.01
C ALA A 67 -6.76 -14.38 27.32
N ARG A 68 -5.79 -14.35 28.23
CA ARG A 68 -5.91 -14.93 29.57
C ARG A 68 -6.97 -14.24 30.43
N ALA A 69 -7.17 -12.94 30.25
CA ALA A 69 -8.17 -12.16 30.96
C ALA A 69 -9.57 -12.22 30.32
N GLY A 70 -9.73 -12.84 29.14
CA GLY A 70 -10.98 -12.80 28.38
C GLY A 70 -11.36 -11.40 27.89
N GLU A 71 -10.38 -10.52 27.72
CA GLU A 71 -10.60 -9.14 27.26
C GLU A 71 -10.70 -9.08 25.73
N LYS A 72 -11.67 -8.31 25.24
CA LYS A 72 -11.72 -7.92 23.82
C LYS A 72 -10.65 -6.85 23.58
N TRP A 73 -9.49 -7.29 23.12
CA TRP A 73 -8.40 -6.43 22.67
C TRP A 73 -8.09 -6.74 21.21
N LYS A 74 -7.85 -5.72 20.39
CA LYS A 74 -7.55 -5.92 18.97
C LYS A 74 -6.41 -5.02 18.48
N MET A 75 -5.67 -5.54 17.52
CA MET A 75 -4.64 -4.86 16.77
C MET A 75 -4.92 -4.98 15.27
N ILE A 76 -4.93 -3.85 14.58
CA ILE A 76 -5.00 -3.79 13.12
C ILE A 76 -3.67 -3.23 12.63
N VAL A 77 -3.01 -3.98 11.74
CA VAL A 77 -1.73 -3.58 11.12
C VAL A 77 -1.95 -3.43 9.63
N VAL A 78 -1.61 -2.27 9.07
CA VAL A 78 -1.65 -1.98 7.64
C VAL A 78 -0.22 -1.73 7.16
N ILE A 79 0.26 -2.57 6.25
CA ILE A 79 1.64 -2.59 5.75
C ILE A 79 1.63 -2.73 4.21
N PRO A 80 2.71 -2.44 3.48
CA PRO A 80 2.78 -2.73 2.06
C PRO A 80 2.80 -4.24 1.81
N SER A 81 2.25 -4.68 0.67
CA SER A 81 2.21 -6.11 0.32
C SER A 81 3.55 -6.55 -0.26
N VAL A 82 4.19 -5.64 -0.99
CA VAL A 82 5.56 -5.75 -1.45
C VAL A 82 6.35 -4.52 -1.00
N PRO A 83 7.49 -4.69 -0.30
CA PRO A 83 8.34 -3.56 0.07
C PRO A 83 8.96 -2.88 -1.17
N CYS A 84 9.07 -1.55 -1.18
CA CYS A 84 9.33 -0.71 -2.38
C CYS A 84 10.64 -1.02 -3.13
N PHE A 85 10.55 -1.96 -4.07
CA PHE A 85 11.46 -2.12 -5.19
C PHE A 85 10.64 -2.61 -6.38
N ALA A 86 10.73 -1.88 -7.49
CA ALA A 86 10.04 -2.23 -8.72
C ALA A 86 10.65 -3.48 -9.36
N GLY A 87 9.80 -4.34 -9.93
CA GLY A 87 10.21 -5.50 -10.71
C GLY A 87 9.37 -6.73 -10.42
N ASP A 88 9.42 -7.71 -11.32
CA ASP A 88 8.88 -9.04 -11.08
C ASP A 88 9.53 -9.66 -9.83
N LEU A 89 8.73 -10.27 -8.94
CA LEU A 89 9.24 -10.91 -7.73
C LEU A 89 10.12 -12.13 -8.05
N ALA A 90 9.89 -12.80 -9.19
CA ALA A 90 10.69 -13.92 -9.63
C ALA A 90 12.09 -13.51 -10.13
N ASP A 91 12.32 -12.23 -10.41
CA ASP A 91 13.60 -11.76 -10.91
C ASP A 91 14.72 -11.78 -9.85
N ASP A 92 15.95 -11.95 -10.33
CA ASP A 92 17.15 -11.91 -9.50
C ASP A 92 17.39 -10.51 -8.90
N SER A 93 16.96 -9.44 -9.59
CA SER A 93 17.02 -8.06 -9.08
C SER A 93 16.12 -7.83 -7.86
N SER A 94 15.11 -8.68 -7.67
CA SER A 94 14.13 -8.59 -6.58
C SER A 94 14.55 -9.36 -5.32
N LEU A 95 15.80 -9.84 -5.25
CA LEU A 95 16.33 -10.58 -4.10
C LEU A 95 16.20 -9.80 -2.78
N GLY A 96 16.53 -8.50 -2.79
CA GLY A 96 16.40 -7.65 -1.59
C GLY A 96 14.96 -7.51 -1.12
N THR A 97 14.02 -7.37 -2.07
CA THR A 97 12.58 -7.36 -1.81
C THR A 97 12.14 -8.65 -1.15
N ARG A 98 12.57 -9.78 -1.73
CA ARG A 98 12.25 -11.13 -1.24
C ARG A 98 12.81 -11.40 0.16
N ALA A 99 14.02 -10.90 0.45
CA ALA A 99 14.61 -10.96 1.79
C ALA A 99 13.77 -10.20 2.83
N ILE A 100 13.34 -8.97 2.52
CA ILE A 100 12.49 -8.18 3.41
C ILE A 100 11.12 -8.86 3.62
N MET A 101 10.53 -9.39 2.56
CA MET A 101 9.27 -10.15 2.66
C MET A 101 9.43 -11.39 3.56
N GLU A 102 10.52 -12.13 3.42
CA GLU A 102 10.82 -13.29 4.26
C GLU A 102 10.95 -12.90 5.74
N PHE A 103 11.74 -11.87 6.08
CA PHE A 103 11.83 -11.38 7.46
C PHE A 103 10.46 -10.94 7.99
N GLN A 104 9.68 -10.22 7.19
CA GLN A 104 8.34 -9.80 7.57
C GLN A 104 7.41 -10.99 7.85
N TYR A 105 7.40 -12.01 6.98
CA TYR A 105 6.63 -13.23 7.22
C TYR A 105 7.11 -14.00 8.45
N ASN A 106 8.42 -14.07 8.68
CA ASN A 106 9.00 -14.72 9.86
C ASN A 106 8.63 -14.00 11.17
N CYS A 107 8.40 -12.69 11.12
CA CYS A 107 7.90 -11.93 12.26
C CYS A 107 6.39 -12.14 12.47
N ILE A 108 5.62 -12.31 11.38
CA ILE A 108 4.16 -12.44 11.43
C ILE A 108 3.73 -13.88 11.69
N ASN A 109 3.97 -14.82 10.77
CA ASN A 109 3.35 -16.16 10.75
C ASN A 109 4.26 -17.34 10.40
N ARG A 110 5.59 -17.16 10.31
CA ARG A 110 6.53 -18.22 9.91
C ARG A 110 7.74 -18.29 10.85
N GLY A 111 8.41 -19.43 10.91
CA GLY A 111 9.70 -19.58 11.59
C GLY A 111 9.66 -20.17 13.00
N GLY A 112 8.50 -20.61 13.49
CA GLY A 112 8.31 -21.28 14.78
C GLY A 112 8.32 -20.37 16.00
N SER A 113 8.58 -19.08 15.83
CA SER A 113 8.59 -18.08 16.91
C SER A 113 7.92 -16.77 16.48
N SER A 114 7.09 -16.80 15.44
CA SER A 114 6.38 -15.61 14.97
C SER A 114 5.29 -15.18 15.97
N ILE A 115 4.74 -13.96 15.79
CA ILE A 115 3.65 -13.46 16.64
C ILE A 115 2.43 -14.40 16.59
N LEU A 116 1.99 -14.81 15.40
CA LEU A 116 0.81 -15.69 15.27
C LEU A 116 1.08 -17.09 15.83
N GLU A 117 2.27 -17.65 15.61
CA GLU A 117 2.66 -18.98 16.11
C GLU A 117 2.68 -19.00 17.64
N LEU A 118 3.33 -18.03 18.29
CA LEU A 118 3.42 -17.99 19.76
C LEU A 118 2.06 -17.79 20.44
N VAL A 119 1.15 -17.03 19.83
CA VAL A 119 -0.22 -16.89 20.35
C VAL A 119 -1.02 -18.19 20.18
N SER A 120 -0.84 -18.88 19.05
CA SER A 120 -1.45 -20.20 18.80
C SER A 120 -0.93 -21.27 19.76
N ASP A 121 0.38 -21.30 20.01
CA ASP A 121 1.03 -22.24 20.93
C ASP A 121 0.57 -22.05 22.38
N ALA A 122 0.18 -20.82 22.73
CA ALA A 122 -0.45 -20.52 24.01
C ALA A 122 -1.93 -20.95 24.11
N GLY A 123 -2.50 -21.52 23.05
CA GLY A 123 -3.87 -22.05 22.99
C GLY A 123 -4.94 -21.04 22.59
N TYR A 124 -4.57 -19.93 21.95
CA TYR A 124 -5.49 -18.87 21.53
C TYR A 124 -5.49 -18.66 20.02
N ASN A 125 -6.63 -18.30 19.44
CA ASN A 125 -6.69 -17.96 18.02
C ASN A 125 -6.12 -16.54 17.79
N PRO A 126 -4.96 -16.38 17.13
CA PRO A 126 -4.35 -15.08 16.97
C PRO A 126 -5.19 -14.10 16.14
N MET A 127 -6.01 -14.60 15.21
CA MET A 127 -6.87 -13.78 14.34
C MET A 127 -7.99 -13.08 15.10
N GLU A 128 -8.27 -13.47 16.34
CA GLU A 128 -9.19 -12.74 17.23
C GLU A 128 -8.57 -11.43 17.76
N TYR A 129 -7.24 -11.35 17.82
CA TYR A 129 -6.49 -10.28 18.47
C TYR A 129 -5.67 -9.42 17.51
N ILE A 130 -5.08 -9.99 16.45
CA ILE A 130 -4.25 -9.24 15.51
C ILE A 130 -4.56 -9.66 14.07
N ARG A 131 -4.72 -8.67 13.18
CA ARG A 131 -4.88 -8.90 11.73
C ARG A 131 -4.06 -7.90 10.91
N PHE A 132 -3.57 -8.39 9.77
CA PHE A 132 -2.73 -7.64 8.83
C PHE A 132 -3.49 -7.37 7.53
N TYR A 133 -3.26 -6.20 6.95
CA TYR A 133 -3.90 -5.72 5.73
C TYR A 133 -2.92 -4.92 4.88
N ASN A 134 -3.27 -4.71 3.62
CA ASN A 134 -2.59 -3.79 2.71
C ASN A 134 -3.59 -2.87 2.06
N LEU A 135 -3.10 -1.98 1.20
CA LEU A 135 -3.92 -1.07 0.42
C LEU A 135 -3.68 -1.29 -1.07
N ARG A 136 -4.76 -1.36 -1.86
CA ARG A 136 -4.73 -1.50 -3.31
C ARG A 136 -5.91 -0.74 -3.91
N ASN A 137 -5.73 -0.14 -5.08
CA ASN A 137 -6.82 0.50 -5.82
C ASN A 137 -6.86 0.00 -7.27
N TYR A 138 -7.89 0.42 -7.99
CA TYR A 138 -7.91 0.36 -9.45
C TYR A 138 -8.15 1.76 -10.01
N ASP A 139 -7.71 1.96 -11.25
CA ASP A 139 -8.07 3.13 -12.03
C ASP A 139 -8.19 2.74 -13.51
N ARG A 140 -8.36 3.73 -14.38
CA ARG A 140 -8.39 3.57 -15.83
C ARG A 140 -7.39 4.51 -16.46
N ILE A 141 -6.35 3.98 -17.09
CA ILE A 141 -5.43 4.78 -17.89
C ILE A 141 -6.08 5.00 -19.26
N ASN A 142 -6.70 6.17 -19.41
CA ASN A 142 -7.31 6.53 -20.68
C ASN A 142 -6.24 6.65 -21.77
N VAL A 143 -6.27 5.72 -22.72
CA VAL A 143 -5.77 5.99 -24.07
C VAL A 143 -6.82 6.87 -24.74
N SER A 144 -6.84 8.14 -24.35
CA SER A 144 -7.92 9.04 -24.75
C SER A 144 -7.96 9.11 -26.28
N GLY A 145 -9.16 9.12 -26.89
CA GLY A 145 -9.30 9.43 -28.32
C GLY A 145 -8.51 10.68 -28.74
N PRO A 146 -8.41 11.72 -27.89
CA PRO A 146 -7.49 12.83 -28.08
C PRO A 146 -6.00 12.49 -28.12
N LEU A 147 -5.49 11.55 -27.33
CA LEU A 147 -4.11 11.09 -27.36
C LEU A 147 -3.81 10.39 -28.69
N VAL A 148 -4.64 9.44 -29.09
CA VAL A 148 -4.50 8.75 -30.40
C VAL A 148 -4.59 9.75 -31.56
N GLN A 149 -5.53 10.71 -31.50
CA GLN A 149 -5.62 11.76 -32.51
C GLN A 149 -4.44 12.73 -32.46
N ALA A 150 -3.88 13.01 -31.28
CA ALA A 150 -2.70 13.84 -31.12
C ALA A 150 -1.47 13.14 -31.72
N GLU A 151 -1.31 11.84 -31.49
CA GLU A 151 -0.25 11.02 -32.09
C GLU A 151 -0.40 10.96 -33.62
N GLN A 152 -1.60 10.68 -34.13
CA GLN A 152 -1.89 10.67 -35.57
C GLN A 152 -1.63 12.02 -36.23
N ARG A 153 -2.00 13.14 -35.57
CA ARG A 153 -1.81 14.49 -36.10
C ARG A 153 -0.37 14.98 -36.00
N SER A 154 0.28 14.69 -34.89
CA SER A 154 1.67 15.10 -34.65
C SER A 154 2.65 14.20 -35.40
N GLY A 155 2.27 12.96 -35.74
CA GLY A 155 3.15 11.93 -36.26
C GLY A 155 4.15 11.43 -35.21
N VAL A 156 3.88 11.68 -33.93
CA VAL A 156 4.79 11.41 -32.81
C VAL A 156 4.05 10.57 -31.78
N ASP A 157 4.64 9.44 -31.41
CA ASP A 157 4.19 8.60 -30.29
C ASP A 157 4.36 9.36 -28.96
N TYR A 158 3.32 9.37 -28.13
CA TYR A 158 3.30 10.13 -26.88
C TYR A 158 4.34 9.61 -25.89
N GLU A 159 4.47 8.29 -25.74
CA GLU A 159 5.38 7.69 -24.77
C GLU A 159 6.83 7.94 -25.14
N ASP A 160 7.18 7.81 -26.42
CA ASP A 160 8.52 8.14 -26.90
C ASP A 160 8.84 9.62 -26.66
N ALA A 161 7.89 10.51 -26.95
CA ALA A 161 8.04 11.94 -26.74
C ALA A 161 8.16 12.32 -25.26
N ARG A 162 7.36 11.70 -24.38
CA ARG A 162 7.39 11.90 -22.93
C ARG A 162 8.70 11.40 -22.33
N LYS A 163 9.10 10.16 -22.64
CA LYS A 163 10.38 9.57 -22.18
C LYS A 163 11.56 10.44 -22.58
N GLN A 164 11.57 10.94 -23.82
CA GLN A 164 12.63 11.84 -24.27
C GLN A 164 12.63 13.18 -23.54
N HIS A 165 11.45 13.75 -23.26
CA HIS A 165 11.34 14.98 -22.49
C HIS A 165 11.85 14.79 -21.06
N ASP A 166 11.41 13.73 -20.38
CA ASP A 166 11.81 13.43 -19.00
C ASP A 166 13.33 13.25 -18.90
N VAL A 167 13.95 12.48 -19.80
CA VAL A 167 15.41 12.30 -19.81
C VAL A 167 16.15 13.64 -19.97
N ASN A 168 15.62 14.56 -20.77
CA ASN A 168 16.24 15.87 -20.98
C ASN A 168 16.06 16.82 -19.78
N VAL A 169 14.99 16.66 -18.99
CA VAL A 169 14.65 17.57 -17.86
C VAL A 169 15.18 17.05 -16.53
N VAL A 170 15.00 15.76 -16.24
CA VAL A 170 15.36 15.13 -14.96
C VAL A 170 16.56 14.19 -15.06
N GLY A 171 17.12 13.98 -16.25
CA GLY A 171 18.26 13.09 -16.49
C GLY A 171 17.86 11.63 -16.68
N GLN A 172 18.83 10.77 -16.99
CA GLN A 172 18.61 9.34 -17.27
C GLN A 172 18.24 8.50 -16.02
N GLY A 173 18.39 9.06 -14.80
CA GLY A 173 18.29 8.32 -13.54
C GLY A 173 16.94 7.65 -13.26
N GLY A 174 15.86 8.07 -13.93
CA GLY A 174 14.53 7.45 -13.82
C GLY A 174 14.23 6.31 -14.79
N TYR A 175 15.11 6.03 -15.76
CA TYR A 175 14.83 5.11 -16.88
C TYR A 175 15.85 3.97 -17.08
N GLY A 176 16.82 3.83 -16.16
CA GLY A 176 17.78 2.72 -16.18
C GLY A 176 18.83 2.78 -17.31
N PRO A 177 19.76 1.80 -17.34
CA PRO A 177 20.82 1.70 -18.36
C PRO A 177 20.24 1.24 -19.71
N GLY A 178 19.76 2.22 -20.49
CA GLY A 178 19.07 2.02 -21.78
C GLY A 178 18.28 3.24 -22.24
N ALA A 179 18.13 4.23 -21.36
CA ALA A 179 17.51 5.51 -21.66
C ALA A 179 18.13 6.20 -22.89
N PRO A 180 17.33 6.87 -23.75
CA PRO A 180 17.84 7.68 -24.85
C PRO A 180 18.94 8.63 -24.38
N ALA A 181 19.99 8.84 -25.17
CA ALA A 181 21.00 9.85 -24.85
C ALA A 181 20.35 11.25 -24.88
N PRO A 182 20.74 12.18 -23.98
CA PRO A 182 20.28 13.56 -24.04
C PRO A 182 20.62 14.15 -25.41
N ARG A 183 19.64 14.75 -26.09
CA ARG A 183 19.91 15.47 -27.36
C ARG A 183 20.57 16.82 -27.08
N SER A 184 21.32 17.34 -28.05
CA SER A 184 22.02 18.62 -27.89
C SER A 184 21.05 19.79 -27.69
N ALA A 185 21.47 20.82 -26.96
CA ALA A 185 20.68 22.01 -26.62
C ALA A 185 20.18 22.85 -27.82
N PHE A 186 20.50 22.45 -29.06
CA PHE A 186 20.18 23.17 -30.29
C PHE A 186 19.25 22.39 -31.24
N ASP A 187 18.71 21.23 -30.85
CA ASP A 187 17.72 20.51 -31.66
C ASP A 187 16.31 21.11 -31.44
N THR A 188 15.84 21.88 -32.43
CA THR A 188 14.57 22.63 -32.40
C THR A 188 13.34 21.82 -32.83
N THR A 189 13.42 20.48 -32.85
CA THR A 189 12.27 19.59 -33.13
C THR A 189 12.03 18.59 -32.00
N ALA A 190 11.82 19.08 -30.77
CA ALA A 190 11.47 18.23 -29.64
C ALA A 190 10.15 17.48 -29.94
N PRO A 191 10.15 16.14 -30.05
CA PRO A 191 8.95 15.36 -30.33
C PRO A 191 7.82 15.65 -29.33
N PHE A 192 8.18 15.97 -28.09
CA PHE A 192 7.22 16.43 -27.07
C PHE A 192 6.52 17.74 -27.44
N GLN A 193 7.22 18.76 -27.96
CA GLN A 193 6.57 20.00 -28.37
C GLN A 193 5.68 19.78 -29.61
N GLN A 194 6.12 18.93 -30.55
CA GLN A 194 5.34 18.55 -31.72
C GLN A 194 4.06 17.80 -31.33
N TYR A 195 4.16 16.85 -30.40
CA TYR A 195 3.02 16.18 -29.80
C TYR A 195 2.08 17.18 -29.11
N GLN A 196 2.61 18.09 -28.28
CA GLN A 196 1.83 19.12 -27.58
C GLN A 196 1.09 20.06 -28.57
N GLN A 197 1.71 20.39 -29.70
CA GLN A 197 1.05 21.17 -30.76
C GLN A 197 -0.08 20.39 -31.44
N GLY A 198 0.14 19.10 -31.73
CA GLY A 198 -0.90 18.21 -32.26
C GLY A 198 -2.07 18.04 -31.30
N ALA A 199 -1.79 17.84 -30.02
CA ALA A 199 -2.77 17.68 -28.95
C ALA A 199 -3.66 18.93 -28.77
N ARG A 200 -3.08 20.14 -28.85
CA ARG A 200 -3.83 21.42 -28.78
C ARG A 200 -4.84 21.60 -29.91
N GLN A 201 -4.70 20.87 -31.02
CA GLN A 201 -5.56 20.99 -32.20
C GLN A 201 -6.63 19.88 -32.29
N VAL A 202 -6.70 18.98 -31.31
CA VAL A 202 -7.70 17.90 -31.30
C VAL A 202 -9.09 18.44 -30.87
N PRO A 203 -10.10 18.43 -31.76
CA PRO A 203 -11.47 18.83 -31.41
C PRO A 203 -12.11 17.70 -30.60
N GLY A 204 -12.27 17.90 -29.29
CA GLY A 204 -12.79 16.86 -28.38
C GLY A 204 -12.15 16.86 -27.00
N ALA A 205 -11.05 17.59 -26.79
CA ALA A 205 -10.50 17.86 -25.46
C ALA A 205 -11.47 18.60 -24.51
N LYS A 206 -12.66 18.99 -24.99
CA LYS A 206 -13.73 19.67 -24.23
C LYS A 206 -15.01 18.83 -24.01
N THR A 207 -15.16 17.63 -24.60
CA THR A 207 -16.48 16.95 -24.68
C THR A 207 -16.64 15.65 -23.88
N ALA A 208 -15.59 15.09 -23.30
CA ALA A 208 -15.73 14.34 -22.06
C ALA A 208 -15.07 15.22 -21.01
N SER A 209 -15.81 15.68 -20.00
CA SER A 209 -15.16 16.32 -18.85
C SER A 209 -14.04 15.37 -18.42
N GLY A 210 -12.79 15.83 -18.32
CA GLY A 210 -11.65 15.01 -17.88
C GLY A 210 -11.88 14.28 -16.54
N ARG A 211 -13.01 14.55 -15.88
CA ARG A 211 -13.67 13.74 -14.85
C ARG A 211 -13.48 12.23 -14.98
N TRP A 212 -13.52 11.65 -16.17
CA TRP A 212 -13.37 10.19 -16.36
C TRP A 212 -11.96 9.74 -16.77
N ASN A 213 -10.96 10.62 -16.61
CA ASN A 213 -9.53 10.28 -16.68
C ASN A 213 -9.06 9.49 -15.46
N SER A 214 -9.78 9.60 -14.35
CA SER A 214 -9.67 8.69 -13.23
C SER A 214 -11.07 8.22 -12.85
N VAL A 215 -11.19 6.94 -12.54
CA VAL A 215 -12.39 6.32 -11.99
C VAL A 215 -12.25 6.02 -10.50
N SER A 216 -11.17 6.50 -9.86
CA SER A 216 -10.91 6.30 -8.43
C SER A 216 -12.05 6.78 -7.52
N SER A 217 -12.85 7.75 -7.98
CA SER A 217 -14.05 8.18 -7.26
C SER A 217 -15.10 7.08 -7.09
N CYS A 218 -15.15 6.06 -7.98
CA CYS A 218 -16.24 5.07 -8.01
C CYS A 218 -16.27 4.11 -6.81
N TYR A 219 -15.13 3.95 -6.14
CA TYR A 219 -15.02 3.15 -4.91
C TYR A 219 -15.10 3.99 -3.63
N MET A 220 -15.37 5.30 -3.74
CA MET A 220 -15.48 6.25 -2.62
C MET A 220 -16.95 6.58 -2.30
N LEU A 221 -17.19 7.24 -1.16
CA LEU A 221 -18.53 7.62 -0.71
C LEU A 221 -19.15 8.62 -1.69
N ASN A 222 -20.40 8.40 -2.11
CA ASN A 222 -21.09 9.24 -3.10
C ASN A 222 -20.39 9.30 -4.47
N GLY A 223 -19.47 8.39 -4.74
CA GLY A 223 -18.90 8.17 -6.07
C GLY A 223 -19.93 7.65 -7.06
N GLU A 224 -19.69 7.88 -8.35
CA GLU A 224 -20.49 7.25 -9.41
C GLU A 224 -20.29 5.73 -9.41
N ASP A 225 -21.29 4.97 -9.84
CA ASP A 225 -21.10 3.54 -10.06
C ASP A 225 -20.25 3.31 -11.32
N ILE A 226 -19.19 2.50 -11.21
CA ILE A 226 -18.31 2.21 -12.35
C ILE A 226 -19.06 1.64 -13.56
N ARG A 227 -20.21 0.99 -13.34
CA ARG A 227 -21.09 0.45 -14.40
C ARG A 227 -21.71 1.56 -15.27
N ASN A 228 -21.85 2.77 -14.73
CA ASN A 228 -22.41 3.93 -15.42
C ASN A 228 -21.33 4.79 -16.10
N VAL A 229 -20.05 4.52 -15.84
CA VAL A 229 -18.94 5.31 -16.40
C VAL A 229 -18.81 5.03 -17.90
N PRO A 230 -18.86 6.08 -18.76
CA PRO A 230 -18.78 5.91 -20.20
C PRO A 230 -17.35 5.61 -20.67
N TRP A 231 -17.27 5.08 -21.89
CA TRP A 231 -16.03 4.89 -22.64
C TRP A 231 -16.24 5.21 -24.11
N ASP A 232 -15.30 5.95 -24.67
CA ASP A 232 -15.25 6.30 -26.09
C ASP A 232 -14.21 5.42 -26.78
N GLY A 233 -14.63 4.28 -27.33
CA GLY A 233 -13.73 3.35 -28.01
C GLY A 233 -14.28 1.93 -28.11
N PRO A 234 -13.52 1.00 -28.71
CA PRO A 234 -13.90 -0.41 -28.73
C PRO A 234 -13.90 -0.99 -27.29
N PRO A 235 -14.79 -1.95 -26.98
CA PRO A 235 -14.88 -2.58 -25.66
C PRO A 235 -13.56 -3.15 -25.14
N GLU A 236 -12.76 -3.75 -26.04
CA GLU A 236 -11.47 -4.34 -25.69
C GLU A 236 -10.50 -3.28 -25.16
N ALA A 237 -10.50 -2.08 -25.75
CA ALA A 237 -9.67 -0.98 -25.29
C ALA A 237 -10.13 -0.44 -23.92
N GLU A 238 -11.40 -0.59 -23.55
CA GLU A 238 -11.85 -0.23 -22.20
C GLU A 238 -11.31 -1.21 -21.16
N ILE A 239 -11.41 -2.52 -21.44
CA ILE A 239 -10.87 -3.56 -20.57
C ILE A 239 -9.37 -3.34 -20.38
N ASP A 240 -8.65 -3.17 -21.49
CA ASP A 240 -7.21 -2.95 -21.50
C ASP A 240 -6.81 -1.62 -20.85
N ALA A 241 -7.74 -0.69 -20.61
CA ALA A 241 -7.45 0.58 -19.93
C ALA A 241 -7.53 0.46 -18.40
N PHE A 242 -8.25 -0.52 -17.85
CA PHE A 242 -8.31 -0.73 -16.40
C PHE A 242 -6.98 -1.25 -15.87
N VAL A 243 -6.54 -0.64 -14.78
CA VAL A 243 -5.27 -0.97 -14.10
C VAL A 243 -5.46 -1.06 -12.59
N THR A 244 -4.58 -1.78 -11.92
CA THR A 244 -4.47 -1.80 -10.46
C THR A 244 -3.01 -1.59 -10.04
N GLU A 245 -2.83 -0.95 -8.88
CA GLU A 245 -1.55 -0.95 -8.19
C GLU A 245 -1.76 -0.97 -6.66
N GLU A 246 -0.76 -1.48 -5.93
CA GLU A 246 -0.65 -1.29 -4.50
C GLU A 246 -0.58 0.20 -4.16
N LEU A 247 -1.34 0.62 -3.15
CA LEU A 247 -1.13 1.91 -2.52
C LEU A 247 -0.06 1.76 -1.45
N TYR A 248 1.16 2.14 -1.82
CA TYR A 248 2.32 1.91 -0.98
C TYR A 248 2.23 2.60 0.39
N VAL A 249 2.17 1.81 1.46
CA VAL A 249 2.05 2.30 2.84
C VAL A 249 3.42 2.76 3.32
N HIS A 250 3.74 4.03 3.14
CA HIS A 250 4.98 4.63 3.64
C HIS A 250 4.83 5.25 5.05
N SER A 251 3.62 5.25 5.61
CA SER A 251 3.33 5.74 6.97
C SER A 251 4.26 5.09 8.01
N LYS A 252 4.50 5.79 9.13
CA LYS A 252 5.02 5.20 10.38
C LYS A 252 4.22 5.76 11.55
N VAL A 253 2.99 5.27 11.68
CA VAL A 253 1.98 5.76 12.63
C VAL A 253 1.47 4.61 13.48
N MET A 254 1.36 4.84 14.79
CA MET A 254 0.64 3.98 15.72
C MET A 254 -0.39 4.79 16.50
N ILE A 255 -1.59 4.24 16.70
CA ILE A 255 -2.65 4.84 17.50
C ILE A 255 -3.09 3.80 18.54
N ALA A 256 -3.07 4.16 19.82
CA ALA A 256 -3.51 3.30 20.91
C ALA A 256 -4.71 3.91 21.65
N ASP A 257 -5.76 3.09 21.80
CA ASP A 257 -6.98 3.35 22.59
C ASP A 257 -7.72 4.66 22.26
N ASP A 258 -7.57 5.18 21.04
CA ASP A 258 -8.02 6.52 20.65
C ASP A 258 -7.55 7.60 21.65
N ARG A 259 -6.34 7.45 22.21
CA ARG A 259 -5.75 8.40 23.18
C ARG A 259 -4.33 8.84 22.83
N VAL A 260 -3.49 7.89 22.44
CA VAL A 260 -2.07 8.12 22.18
C VAL A 260 -1.78 7.89 20.70
N VAL A 261 -1.03 8.81 20.08
CA VAL A 261 -0.51 8.64 18.72
C VAL A 261 1.01 8.70 18.74
N VAL A 262 1.66 7.77 18.05
CA VAL A 262 3.07 7.88 17.67
C VAL A 262 3.13 8.13 16.17
N CYS A 263 3.86 9.16 15.75
CA CYS A 263 4.05 9.49 14.34
C CYS A 263 5.50 9.94 14.13
N GLY A 264 6.17 9.45 13.09
CA GLY A 264 7.55 9.78 12.82
C GLY A 264 8.12 9.15 11.56
N SER A 265 9.44 8.98 11.54
CA SER A 265 10.18 8.38 10.42
C SER A 265 10.54 6.90 10.64
N ALA A 266 10.55 6.44 11.89
CA ALA A 266 11.04 5.12 12.27
C ALA A 266 10.13 3.97 11.81
N ASN A 267 10.66 3.10 10.96
CA ASN A 267 10.02 1.86 10.56
C ASN A 267 10.03 0.82 11.69
N LEU A 268 9.17 -0.19 11.64
CA LEU A 268 9.32 -1.36 12.52
C LEU A 268 10.34 -2.32 11.90
N ASN A 269 11.62 -2.03 12.14
CA ASN A 269 12.79 -2.82 11.74
C ASN A 269 13.97 -2.45 12.66
N ASP A 270 15.01 -3.27 12.73
CA ASP A 270 16.19 -3.00 13.55
C ASP A 270 16.89 -1.71 13.13
N ARG A 271 16.95 -1.45 11.82
CA ARG A 271 17.55 -0.24 11.26
C ARG A 271 17.00 1.05 11.87
N SER A 272 15.69 1.15 12.09
CA SER A 272 15.07 2.34 12.67
C SER A 272 14.95 2.26 14.20
N GLN A 273 14.95 1.07 14.81
CA GLN A 273 14.56 0.88 16.21
C GLN A 273 15.73 0.74 17.20
N LEU A 274 16.93 0.32 16.76
CA LEU A 274 18.05 0.06 17.68
C LEU A 274 18.87 1.32 18.06
N GLY A 275 18.75 2.41 17.29
CA GLY A 275 19.42 3.69 17.57
C GLY A 275 20.87 3.79 17.09
N ASP A 276 21.55 2.66 16.89
CA ASP A 276 22.93 2.59 16.38
C ASP A 276 23.02 2.46 14.85
N HIS A 277 21.88 2.28 14.18
CA HIS A 277 21.71 2.36 12.73
C HIS A 277 21.17 3.75 12.33
N ASP A 278 20.09 3.84 11.55
CA ASP A 278 19.57 5.09 11.00
C ASP A 278 19.16 6.07 12.10
N SER A 279 19.34 7.37 11.83
CA SER A 279 18.83 8.41 12.71
C SER A 279 17.34 8.64 12.43
N GLU A 280 16.51 8.50 13.46
CA GLU A 280 15.05 8.62 13.34
C GLU A 280 14.48 9.61 14.34
N ILE A 281 13.32 10.18 14.02
CA ILE A 281 12.56 11.04 14.93
C ILE A 281 11.10 10.61 14.95
N ALA A 282 10.49 10.65 16.14
CA ALA A 282 9.06 10.49 16.29
C ALA A 282 8.51 11.38 17.41
N ILE A 283 7.22 11.68 17.31
CA ILE A 283 6.46 12.43 18.30
C ILE A 283 5.41 11.50 18.89
N ILE A 284 5.34 11.47 20.22
CA ILE A 284 4.23 10.89 20.97
C ILE A 284 3.27 12.03 21.27
N ILE A 285 2.03 11.88 20.85
CA ILE A 285 0.97 12.87 20.98
C ILE A 285 -0.09 12.32 21.93
N GLU A 286 -0.21 12.99 23.08
CA GLU A 286 -1.26 12.77 24.06
C GLU A 286 -2.10 14.06 24.13
N ASP A 287 -3.20 14.07 23.40
CA ASP A 287 -4.17 15.17 23.43
C ASP A 287 -5.12 14.97 24.62
N TYR A 288 -5.23 15.98 25.48
CA TYR A 288 -6.11 15.95 26.65
C TYR A 288 -7.51 16.52 26.37
N THR A 289 -7.81 16.91 25.13
CA THR A 289 -9.14 17.37 24.74
C THR A 289 -10.09 16.18 24.69
N PRO A 290 -11.06 16.09 25.62
CA PRO A 290 -11.91 14.92 25.74
C PRO A 290 -12.91 14.84 24.58
N LEU A 291 -13.13 13.61 24.10
CA LEU A 291 -14.19 13.26 23.16
C LEU A 291 -14.97 12.09 23.73
N GLU A 292 -16.26 12.28 23.95
CA GLU A 292 -17.17 11.20 24.33
C GLU A 292 -17.33 10.21 23.16
N SER A 293 -16.98 8.96 23.40
CA SER A 293 -16.99 7.87 22.43
C SER A 293 -17.46 6.57 23.08
N THR A 294 -17.33 5.47 22.36
CA THR A 294 -17.54 4.12 22.87
C THR A 294 -16.36 3.22 22.53
N MET A 295 -16.14 2.20 23.37
CA MET A 295 -15.11 1.18 23.22
C MET A 295 -15.70 -0.16 23.65
N ASN A 296 -15.86 -1.08 22.69
CA ASN A 296 -16.60 -2.33 22.88
C ASN A 296 -18.01 -2.11 23.48
N GLY A 297 -18.74 -1.13 22.95
CA GLY A 297 -20.09 -0.75 23.35
C GLY A 297 -20.21 -0.03 24.70
N LYS A 298 -19.10 0.19 25.41
CA LYS A 298 -19.08 0.90 26.70
C LYS A 298 -18.66 2.36 26.51
N PRO A 299 -19.16 3.31 27.31
CA PRO A 299 -18.70 4.69 27.29
C PRO A 299 -17.17 4.78 27.44
N TRP A 300 -16.52 5.59 26.60
CA TRP A 300 -15.08 5.79 26.59
C TRP A 300 -14.73 7.24 26.29
N THR A 301 -13.97 7.88 27.16
CA THR A 301 -13.39 9.20 26.91
C THR A 301 -12.13 9.04 26.07
N ALA A 302 -12.26 9.29 24.76
CA ALA A 302 -11.15 9.34 23.81
C ALA A 302 -10.48 10.73 23.81
N SER A 303 -9.32 10.84 23.17
CA SER A 303 -8.75 12.14 22.80
C SER A 303 -9.25 12.59 21.44
N ARG A 304 -9.45 13.90 21.27
CA ARG A 304 -9.96 14.46 20.01
C ARG A 304 -9.00 14.18 18.85
N PHE A 305 -7.69 14.35 19.06
CA PHE A 305 -6.67 14.14 18.05
C PHE A 305 -6.54 12.67 17.61
N ALA A 306 -6.39 11.73 18.55
CA ALA A 306 -6.22 10.33 18.19
C ALA A 306 -7.47 9.76 17.52
N SER A 307 -8.66 10.12 18.05
CA SER A 307 -9.93 9.70 17.48
C SER A 307 -10.18 10.31 16.10
N SER A 308 -9.91 11.60 15.87
CA SER A 308 -10.10 12.19 14.52
C SER A 308 -9.18 11.53 13.50
N LEU A 309 -7.90 11.33 13.82
CA LEU A 309 -6.93 10.68 12.93
C LEU A 309 -7.37 9.25 12.59
N ARG A 310 -7.67 8.44 13.60
CA ARG A 310 -8.03 7.03 13.44
C ARG A 310 -9.36 6.88 12.68
N ARG A 311 -10.36 7.72 12.96
CA ARG A 311 -11.64 7.73 12.19
C ARG A 311 -11.43 8.17 10.75
N TYR A 312 -10.57 9.16 10.50
CA TYR A 312 -10.27 9.60 9.14
C TYR A 312 -9.60 8.48 8.33
N LEU A 313 -8.56 7.84 8.88
CA LEU A 313 -7.85 6.73 8.23
C LEU A 313 -8.80 5.56 7.96
N PHE A 314 -9.63 5.18 8.93
CA PHE A 314 -10.60 4.08 8.73
C PHE A 314 -11.60 4.41 7.64
N ARG A 315 -12.15 5.63 7.64
CA ARG A 315 -13.08 6.05 6.59
C ARG A 315 -12.40 6.11 5.23
N LYS A 316 -11.15 6.54 5.14
CA LYS A 316 -10.39 6.54 3.88
C LYS A 316 -10.26 5.12 3.33
N HIS A 317 -9.74 4.19 4.12
CA HIS A 317 -9.50 2.80 3.70
C HIS A 317 -10.79 2.04 3.41
N LEU A 318 -11.88 2.39 4.09
CA LEU A 318 -13.22 1.89 3.85
C LEU A 318 -13.98 2.71 2.79
N GLY A 319 -13.39 3.64 2.05
CA GLY A 319 -14.13 4.40 1.01
C GLY A 319 -15.39 5.12 1.54
N LEU A 320 -15.35 5.56 2.80
CA LEU A 320 -16.40 6.31 3.51
C LEU A 320 -16.07 7.82 3.60
N LEU A 321 -15.12 8.27 2.77
CA LEU A 321 -14.86 9.68 2.49
C LEU A 321 -15.40 10.00 1.09
N PRO A 322 -15.95 11.21 0.87
CA PRO A 322 -16.23 11.67 -0.47
C PRO A 322 -14.94 11.79 -1.28
N PRO A 323 -15.00 11.71 -2.63
CA PRO A 323 -13.86 12.04 -3.49
C PRO A 323 -13.23 13.37 -3.07
N GLN A 324 -11.92 13.38 -2.87
CA GLN A 324 -11.16 14.57 -2.52
C GLN A 324 -10.69 15.24 -3.80
N ASP A 325 -11.01 16.52 -3.97
CA ASP A 325 -10.64 17.31 -5.16
C ASP A 325 -9.38 18.12 -4.85
N TYR A 326 -8.24 17.70 -5.41
CA TYR A 326 -6.95 18.37 -5.19
C TYR A 326 -6.93 19.81 -5.75
N GLU A 327 -7.85 20.15 -6.65
CA GLU A 327 -8.00 21.51 -7.19
C GLU A 327 -8.80 22.42 -6.23
N ARG A 328 -9.39 21.84 -5.18
CA ARG A 328 -10.18 22.52 -4.16
C ARG A 328 -9.70 22.13 -2.76
N PRO A 329 -8.50 22.57 -2.36
CA PRO A 329 -7.96 22.27 -1.04
C PRO A 329 -8.89 22.80 0.06
N ASP A 330 -8.97 22.05 1.15
CA ASP A 330 -9.64 22.46 2.37
C ASP A 330 -8.61 22.73 3.49
N ALA A 331 -9.08 23.06 4.68
CA ALA A 331 -8.22 23.31 5.84
C ALA A 331 -7.29 22.14 6.19
N ASN A 332 -7.62 20.90 5.78
CA ASN A 332 -6.79 19.72 6.04
C ASN A 332 -5.61 19.58 5.07
N PHE A 333 -5.58 20.39 4.00
CA PHE A 333 -4.49 20.46 3.04
C PHE A 333 -3.46 21.55 3.39
N GLU A 334 -3.82 22.47 4.28
CA GLU A 334 -3.00 23.62 4.67
C GLU A 334 -1.86 23.22 5.63
N PRO A 335 -0.75 23.98 5.65
CA PRO A 335 0.36 23.72 6.56
C PRO A 335 0.00 24.04 8.01
N VAL A 336 0.93 23.72 8.92
CA VAL A 336 0.80 24.00 10.37
C VAL A 336 0.40 25.46 10.60
N GLY A 337 -0.67 25.67 11.37
CA GLY A 337 -1.25 26.99 11.66
C GLY A 337 -2.72 27.08 11.29
N VAL A 338 -3.19 26.23 10.39
CA VAL A 338 -4.61 26.05 10.06
C VAL A 338 -5.13 24.78 10.75
N PRO A 339 -6.17 24.86 11.61
CA PRO A 339 -6.71 23.68 12.27
C PRO A 339 -7.41 22.74 11.28
N ASN A 340 -7.10 21.45 11.37
CA ASN A 340 -7.83 20.43 10.62
C ASN A 340 -9.31 20.39 11.02
N GLU A 341 -10.18 20.26 10.03
CA GLU A 341 -11.62 20.12 10.18
C GLU A 341 -12.02 18.64 10.21
N PHE A 342 -12.80 18.26 11.22
CA PHE A 342 -13.31 16.90 11.33
C PHE A 342 -14.75 16.89 11.87
N ASN A 343 -15.66 16.32 11.08
CA ASN A 343 -17.05 16.14 11.47
C ASN A 343 -17.23 14.79 12.21
N PHE A 344 -17.30 14.84 13.54
CA PHE A 344 -17.57 13.66 14.38
C PHE A 344 -19.01 13.15 14.27
N ASP A 345 -19.94 14.00 13.85
CA ASP A 345 -21.37 13.70 13.76
C ASP A 345 -21.78 13.08 12.42
N ALA A 346 -20.90 13.07 11.43
CA ALA A 346 -21.15 12.41 10.15
C ALA A 346 -21.52 10.93 10.39
N PRO A 347 -22.55 10.38 9.72
CA PRO A 347 -22.97 8.98 9.89
C PRO A 347 -21.81 8.00 9.70
N GLU A 348 -20.93 8.26 8.74
CA GLU A 348 -19.76 7.45 8.43
C GLU A 348 -18.68 7.53 9.52
N SER A 349 -18.60 8.67 10.23
CA SER A 349 -17.71 8.86 11.39
C SER A 349 -18.22 8.10 12.61
N ARG A 350 -19.55 8.07 12.80
CA ARG A 350 -20.20 7.28 13.86
C ARG A 350 -20.05 5.77 13.62
N LEU A 351 -20.11 5.34 12.37
CA LEU A 351 -19.93 3.94 11.98
C LEU A 351 -18.56 3.38 12.40
N VAL A 352 -17.52 4.21 12.34
CA VAL A 352 -16.16 3.84 12.75
C VAL A 352 -15.83 4.31 14.17
N ALA A 353 -16.78 4.84 14.96
CA ALA A 353 -16.47 5.51 16.21
C ALA A 353 -15.86 4.57 17.27
N ASP A 354 -16.43 3.37 17.41
CA ASP A 354 -15.95 2.31 18.29
C ASP A 354 -15.04 1.34 17.52
N PRO A 355 -13.71 1.34 17.76
CA PRO A 355 -12.79 0.51 17.02
C PRO A 355 -12.90 -0.99 17.36
N LEU A 356 -13.70 -1.38 18.36
CA LEU A 356 -13.96 -2.76 18.75
C LEU A 356 -15.38 -3.23 18.43
N ALA A 357 -16.22 -2.40 17.79
CA ALA A 357 -17.57 -2.80 17.42
C ALA A 357 -17.57 -3.93 16.37
N ASP A 358 -18.41 -4.94 16.56
CA ASP A 358 -18.51 -6.07 15.61
C ASP A 358 -19.02 -5.61 14.25
N THR A 359 -19.89 -4.59 14.21
CA THR A 359 -20.36 -3.97 12.96
C THR A 359 -19.19 -3.39 12.15
N LEU A 360 -18.25 -2.71 12.82
CA LEU A 360 -17.05 -2.19 12.19
C LEU A 360 -16.15 -3.31 11.69
N HIS A 361 -15.86 -4.33 12.51
CA HIS A 361 -15.01 -5.44 12.10
C HIS A 361 -15.61 -6.26 10.97
N ASN A 362 -16.92 -6.49 10.97
CA ASN A 362 -17.62 -7.15 9.88
C ASN A 362 -17.47 -6.33 8.59
N LEU A 363 -17.66 -5.02 8.65
CA LEU A 363 -17.48 -4.13 7.50
C LEU A 363 -16.03 -4.12 7.00
N TRP A 364 -15.07 -4.00 7.92
CA TRP A 364 -13.64 -3.99 7.63
C TRP A 364 -13.20 -5.28 6.92
N ASN A 365 -13.52 -6.43 7.52
CA ASN A 365 -13.12 -7.74 7.01
C ASN A 365 -13.83 -8.08 5.70
N SER A 366 -15.13 -7.83 5.60
CA SER A 366 -15.88 -8.14 4.37
C SER A 366 -15.43 -7.28 3.18
N ARG A 367 -15.07 -6.01 3.42
CA ARG A 367 -14.49 -5.14 2.38
C ARG A 367 -13.10 -5.60 1.97
N ALA A 368 -12.23 -5.87 2.94
CA ALA A 368 -10.89 -6.40 2.65
C ALA A 368 -10.98 -7.66 1.78
N HIS A 369 -11.82 -8.61 2.20
CA HIS A 369 -12.03 -9.86 1.50
C HIS A 369 -12.60 -9.67 0.09
N THR A 370 -13.70 -8.91 -0.05
CA THR A 370 -14.33 -8.64 -1.36
C THR A 370 -13.36 -7.95 -2.31
N ASN A 371 -12.61 -6.96 -1.82
CA ASN A 371 -11.62 -6.26 -2.62
C ASN A 371 -10.52 -7.23 -3.07
N THR A 372 -9.96 -8.04 -2.16
CA THR A 372 -8.96 -9.07 -2.49
C THR A 372 -9.45 -10.03 -3.58
N GLU A 373 -10.67 -10.56 -3.46
CA GLU A 373 -11.24 -11.46 -4.47
C GLU A 373 -11.41 -10.79 -5.84
N VAL A 374 -11.87 -9.54 -5.87
CA VAL A 374 -12.01 -8.80 -7.12
C VAL A 374 -10.65 -8.52 -7.75
N PHE A 375 -9.66 -8.05 -6.98
CA PHE A 375 -8.32 -7.79 -7.51
C PHE A 375 -7.64 -9.05 -8.02
N ARG A 376 -7.77 -10.17 -7.29
CA ARG A 376 -7.32 -11.49 -7.74
C ARG A 376 -7.95 -11.87 -9.08
N LYS A 377 -9.28 -11.77 -9.19
CA LYS A 377 -10.02 -12.21 -10.39
C LYS A 377 -9.80 -11.31 -11.61
N VAL A 378 -9.74 -10.00 -11.41
CA VAL A 378 -9.69 -9.05 -12.54
C VAL A 378 -8.25 -8.85 -13.02
N PHE A 379 -7.29 -8.76 -12.11
CA PHE A 379 -5.93 -8.32 -12.44
C PHE A 379 -4.85 -9.37 -12.15
N HIS A 380 -5.22 -10.53 -11.59
CA HIS A 380 -4.25 -11.54 -11.14
C HIS A 380 -3.19 -10.93 -10.22
N SER A 381 -3.62 -10.02 -9.34
CA SER A 381 -2.69 -9.31 -8.46
C SER A 381 -1.90 -10.26 -7.59
N VAL A 382 -0.59 -10.06 -7.53
CA VAL A 382 0.31 -10.67 -6.56
C VAL A 382 0.82 -9.59 -5.60
N PRO A 383 1.16 -9.93 -4.35
CA PRO A 383 1.11 -11.26 -3.73
C PRO A 383 -0.32 -11.72 -3.38
N ASP A 384 -0.57 -13.03 -3.35
CA ASP A 384 -1.90 -13.62 -3.07
C ASP A 384 -1.80 -14.99 -2.38
N ASP A 385 -2.73 -15.30 -1.47
CA ASP A 385 -2.73 -16.57 -0.70
C ASP A 385 -2.96 -17.84 -1.53
N CYS A 386 -3.52 -17.71 -2.74
CA CYS A 386 -3.64 -18.82 -3.68
C CYS A 386 -2.31 -19.17 -4.36
N VAL A 387 -1.30 -18.29 -4.28
CA VAL A 387 0.01 -18.45 -4.93
C VAL A 387 1.04 -18.92 -3.90
N ARG A 388 1.09 -20.24 -3.67
CA ARG A 388 1.82 -20.82 -2.53
C ARG A 388 3.25 -21.21 -2.81
N ASN A 389 3.65 -21.31 -4.09
CA ASN A 389 4.99 -21.66 -4.55
C ASN A 389 5.31 -21.04 -5.92
N TRP A 390 6.57 -21.13 -6.37
CA TRP A 390 7.00 -20.53 -7.65
C TRP A 390 6.33 -21.15 -8.88
N SER A 391 5.94 -22.42 -8.80
CA SER A 391 5.16 -23.06 -9.89
C SER A 391 3.79 -22.41 -10.04
N THR A 392 3.09 -22.21 -8.92
CA THR A 392 1.79 -21.52 -8.94
C THR A 392 1.95 -20.06 -9.34
N TYR A 393 3.05 -19.40 -8.94
CA TYR A 393 3.36 -18.02 -9.34
C TYR A 393 3.50 -17.91 -10.87
N LYS A 394 4.25 -18.82 -11.47
CA LYS A 394 4.45 -18.85 -12.92
C LYS A 394 3.13 -19.04 -13.68
N GLU A 395 2.25 -19.91 -13.19
CA GLU A 395 0.95 -20.16 -13.82
C GLU A 395 -0.04 -19.02 -13.63
N PHE A 396 -0.11 -18.47 -12.41
CA PHE A 396 -1.08 -17.44 -12.04
C PHE A 396 -0.70 -16.05 -12.58
N TYR A 397 0.58 -15.70 -12.51
CA TYR A 397 1.08 -14.36 -12.81
C TYR A 397 2.05 -14.36 -14.00
N GLY A 398 3.10 -15.17 -13.94
CA GLY A 398 4.18 -15.17 -14.94
C GLY A 398 3.68 -15.41 -16.37
N TYR A 399 2.74 -16.33 -16.57
CA TYR A 399 2.16 -16.63 -17.89
C TYR A 399 1.56 -15.40 -18.59
N PHE A 400 1.06 -14.43 -17.84
CA PHE A 400 0.38 -13.23 -18.36
C PHE A 400 1.31 -12.03 -18.47
N PHE A 401 2.19 -11.84 -17.49
CA PHE A 401 2.96 -10.62 -17.30
C PHE A 401 4.49 -10.79 -17.42
N ASP A 402 5.00 -11.97 -17.80
CA ASP A 402 6.45 -12.20 -17.96
C ASP A 402 7.12 -11.07 -18.75
N LYS A 403 8.11 -10.43 -18.12
CA LYS A 403 8.90 -9.29 -18.65
C LYS A 403 8.11 -8.02 -18.97
N ALA A 404 6.84 -7.90 -18.57
CA ALA A 404 6.01 -6.73 -18.85
C ALA A 404 6.62 -5.44 -18.27
N ASP A 405 7.24 -5.54 -17.09
CA ASP A 405 7.97 -4.46 -16.43
C ASP A 405 9.23 -4.05 -17.21
N LYS A 406 10.10 -5.00 -17.56
CA LYS A 406 11.33 -4.75 -18.35
C LYS A 406 11.00 -4.13 -19.70
N GLN A 407 9.97 -4.65 -20.37
CA GLN A 407 9.48 -4.13 -21.64
C GLN A 407 8.96 -2.69 -21.50
N ALA A 408 8.30 -2.34 -20.39
CA ALA A 408 7.85 -0.98 -20.14
C ALA A 408 9.03 0.02 -20.03
N TYR A 409 10.16 -0.41 -19.46
CA TYR A 409 11.42 0.33 -19.41
C TYR A 409 12.21 0.32 -20.74
N GLY A 410 11.72 -0.42 -21.75
CA GLY A 410 12.38 -0.52 -23.06
C GLY A 410 13.55 -1.51 -23.08
N GLU A 411 13.66 -2.37 -22.07
CA GLU A 411 14.53 -3.54 -22.07
C GLU A 411 13.84 -4.70 -22.83
N GLU A 412 14.60 -5.75 -23.16
CA GLU A 412 14.05 -6.96 -23.80
C GLU A 412 13.25 -6.73 -25.10
N LYS A 413 13.59 -5.70 -25.91
CA LYS A 413 12.86 -5.35 -27.15
C LYS A 413 12.77 -6.47 -28.18
N ASP A 414 13.72 -7.41 -28.16
CA ASP A 414 13.77 -8.55 -29.08
C ASP A 414 13.05 -9.80 -28.54
N SER A 415 12.59 -9.77 -27.28
CA SER A 415 11.79 -10.85 -26.67
C SER A 415 10.32 -10.77 -27.13
N PRO A 416 9.58 -11.89 -27.15
CA PRO A 416 8.13 -11.86 -27.35
C PRO A 416 7.46 -10.92 -26.34
N PRO A 417 6.47 -10.10 -26.76
CA PRO A 417 5.78 -9.21 -25.85
C PRO A 417 5.03 -10.00 -24.78
N SER A 418 4.99 -9.45 -23.57
CA SER A 418 4.08 -9.90 -22.52
C SER A 418 2.64 -9.95 -23.05
N ARG A 419 1.86 -10.92 -22.57
CA ARG A 419 0.48 -11.09 -23.04
C ARG A 419 -0.40 -9.91 -22.62
N TYR A 420 -0.15 -9.40 -21.42
CA TYR A 420 -0.77 -8.20 -20.89
C TYR A 420 0.27 -7.30 -20.23
N ARG A 421 -0.01 -6.00 -20.22
CA ARG A 421 0.80 -5.02 -19.50
C ARG A 421 0.65 -5.22 -17.99
N TYR A 422 1.72 -4.95 -17.25
CA TYR A 422 1.76 -5.07 -15.80
C TYR A 422 0.59 -4.32 -15.13
N GLY A 423 -0.16 -5.01 -14.26
CA GLY A 423 -1.28 -4.42 -13.51
C GLY A 423 -2.56 -4.19 -14.31
N HIS A 424 -2.59 -4.53 -15.61
CA HIS A 424 -3.80 -4.46 -16.43
C HIS A 424 -4.68 -5.71 -16.27
N VAL A 425 -5.94 -5.60 -16.71
CA VAL A 425 -6.90 -6.72 -16.67
C VAL A 425 -6.39 -7.91 -17.50
N VAL A 426 -6.47 -9.10 -16.93
CA VAL A 426 -6.24 -10.35 -17.67
C VAL A 426 -7.49 -10.66 -18.50
N ARG A 427 -7.54 -10.15 -19.72
CA ARG A 427 -8.75 -10.18 -20.56
C ARG A 427 -9.21 -11.59 -20.95
N ASP A 428 -8.32 -12.57 -20.95
CA ASP A 428 -8.66 -13.98 -21.25
C ASP A 428 -9.69 -14.58 -20.29
N ASP A 429 -9.78 -14.03 -19.08
CA ASP A 429 -10.71 -14.48 -18.04
C ASP A 429 -12.15 -14.00 -18.26
N PHE A 430 -12.38 -13.21 -19.32
CA PHE A 430 -13.65 -12.56 -19.62
C PHE A 430 -14.07 -12.79 -21.09
N PRO A 431 -15.38 -12.79 -21.39
CA PRO A 431 -15.86 -12.84 -22.77
C PRO A 431 -15.38 -11.63 -23.59
N GLY A 432 -15.21 -11.82 -24.90
CA GLY A 432 -14.91 -10.71 -25.82
C GLY A 432 -16.06 -9.70 -25.96
N GLY A 433 -15.75 -8.50 -26.46
CA GLY A 433 -16.73 -7.47 -26.75
C GLY A 433 -17.38 -6.84 -25.50
N PRO A 434 -18.56 -6.22 -25.65
CA PRO A 434 -19.23 -5.45 -24.58
C PRO A 434 -19.57 -6.28 -23.32
N GLU A 435 -19.73 -7.58 -23.47
CA GLU A 435 -20.04 -8.47 -22.34
C GLU A 435 -18.87 -8.58 -21.35
N GLY A 436 -17.63 -8.66 -21.84
CA GLY A 436 -16.44 -8.66 -20.99
C GLY A 436 -16.32 -7.38 -20.18
N VAL A 437 -16.53 -6.23 -20.82
CA VAL A 437 -16.54 -4.92 -20.15
C VAL A 437 -17.58 -4.90 -19.03
N ARG A 438 -18.79 -5.40 -19.31
CA ARG A 438 -19.87 -5.46 -18.33
C ARG A 438 -19.46 -6.31 -17.12
N GLN A 439 -18.88 -7.49 -17.33
CA GLN A 439 -18.46 -8.36 -16.24
C GLN A 439 -17.31 -7.76 -15.41
N VAL A 440 -16.32 -7.14 -16.06
CA VAL A 440 -15.23 -6.42 -15.37
C VAL A 440 -15.80 -5.29 -14.51
N LYS A 441 -16.69 -4.44 -15.07
CA LYS A 441 -17.34 -3.37 -14.31
C LYS A 441 -18.25 -3.90 -13.19
N GLU A 442 -18.94 -5.02 -13.39
CA GLU A 442 -19.73 -5.68 -12.34
C GLU A 442 -18.84 -6.12 -11.16
N LEU A 443 -17.65 -6.68 -11.41
CA LEU A 443 -16.69 -7.02 -10.37
C LEU A 443 -16.12 -5.76 -9.69
N LEU A 444 -15.63 -4.79 -10.47
CA LEU A 444 -15.06 -3.54 -9.95
C LEU A 444 -16.09 -2.70 -9.16
N SER A 445 -17.39 -2.82 -9.45
CA SER A 445 -18.45 -2.13 -8.70
C SER A 445 -18.57 -2.59 -7.25
N LYS A 446 -18.09 -3.81 -6.95
CA LYS A 446 -18.06 -4.37 -5.59
C LYS A 446 -16.92 -3.80 -4.76
N VAL A 447 -15.87 -3.28 -5.40
CA VAL A 447 -14.73 -2.70 -4.71
C VAL A 447 -15.15 -1.40 -4.05
N LYS A 448 -14.88 -1.29 -2.75
CA LYS A 448 -15.16 -0.08 -1.98
C LYS A 448 -14.02 0.20 -1.01
N GLY A 449 -13.51 1.43 -1.05
CA GLY A 449 -12.26 1.79 -0.39
C GLY A 449 -11.06 1.10 -1.02
N THR A 450 -9.99 0.96 -0.24
CA THR A 450 -8.68 0.48 -0.74
C THR A 450 -8.13 -0.69 0.07
N LEU A 451 -8.82 -1.09 1.15
CA LEU A 451 -8.36 -2.14 2.03
C LEU A 451 -8.39 -3.52 1.34
N VAL A 452 -7.33 -4.31 1.48
CA VAL A 452 -7.22 -5.72 1.06
C VAL A 452 -6.59 -6.56 2.16
N GLU A 453 -6.85 -7.87 2.16
CA GLU A 453 -6.23 -8.81 3.11
C GLU A 453 -4.72 -8.97 2.85
N MET A 454 -3.93 -9.09 3.93
CA MET A 454 -2.50 -9.43 3.81
C MET A 454 -2.32 -10.90 3.40
N PRO A 455 -1.61 -11.18 2.29
CA PRO A 455 -1.41 -12.53 1.81
C PRO A 455 -0.31 -13.25 2.61
N LEU A 456 -0.70 -13.82 3.76
CA LEU A 456 0.21 -14.50 4.69
C LEU A 456 0.67 -15.89 4.21
N MET A 457 -0.01 -16.46 3.21
CA MET A 457 0.26 -17.78 2.63
C MET A 457 1.00 -17.70 1.29
N PHE A 458 1.27 -16.50 0.78
CA PHE A 458 2.02 -16.30 -0.46
C PHE A 458 3.43 -16.89 -0.36
N LEU A 459 3.79 -17.75 -1.32
CA LEU A 459 5.08 -18.46 -1.37
C LEU A 459 5.45 -19.17 -0.05
N ILE A 460 4.47 -19.63 0.74
CA ILE A 460 4.72 -20.28 2.04
C ILE A 460 5.47 -21.63 1.92
N GLU A 461 5.48 -22.24 0.73
CA GLU A 461 6.17 -23.49 0.45
C GLU A 461 7.61 -23.28 -0.06
N GLU A 462 8.07 -22.03 -0.11
CA GLU A 462 9.36 -21.64 -0.66
C GLU A 462 10.22 -20.91 0.39
N ASP A 463 11.54 -21.05 0.26
CA ASP A 463 12.49 -20.06 0.77
C ASP A 463 12.42 -18.87 -0.19
N VAL A 464 11.75 -17.79 0.24
CA VAL A 464 11.37 -16.68 -0.64
C VAL A 464 12.62 -15.97 -1.13
N ALA A 465 13.61 -15.76 -0.25
CA ALA A 465 14.82 -15.07 -0.61
C ALA A 465 15.88 -16.00 -1.24
N LYS A 466 15.92 -17.28 -0.89
CA LYS A 466 17.02 -18.21 -1.16
C LYS A 466 18.36 -17.67 -0.65
N SER A 467 18.84 -18.26 0.44
CA SER A 467 20.18 -17.96 0.97
C SER A 467 21.29 -18.09 -0.09
N GLY A 468 22.20 -17.11 -0.17
CA GLY A 468 23.19 -17.00 -1.25
C GLY A 468 24.25 -15.91 -1.03
N LEU A 469 25.08 -15.62 -2.05
CA LEU A 469 26.18 -14.64 -1.93
C LEU A 469 25.72 -13.21 -1.59
N ALA A 470 24.49 -12.83 -1.93
CA ALA A 470 23.93 -11.50 -1.67
C ALA A 470 23.06 -11.42 -0.40
N LEU A 471 22.54 -12.55 0.10
CA LEU A 471 21.85 -12.66 1.39
C LEU A 471 22.55 -13.72 2.25
N ASN A 472 23.36 -13.26 3.20
CA ASN A 472 24.15 -14.06 4.13
C ASN A 472 24.30 -13.32 5.47
N ASP A 473 24.90 -13.96 6.47
CA ASP A 473 25.11 -13.43 7.82
C ASP A 473 25.69 -12.00 7.88
N ILE A 474 26.44 -11.56 6.86
CA ILE A 474 27.02 -10.21 6.78
C ILE A 474 26.03 -9.19 6.21
N THR A 475 25.20 -9.59 5.24
CA THR A 475 24.26 -8.71 4.54
C THR A 475 22.85 -8.75 5.12
N GLU A 476 22.50 -9.75 5.93
CA GLU A 476 21.21 -9.84 6.63
C GLU A 476 20.85 -8.57 7.41
N PRO A 477 21.75 -7.94 8.20
CA PRO A 477 21.42 -6.71 8.92
C PRO A 477 21.03 -5.53 8.01
N ILE A 478 21.32 -5.59 6.71
CA ILE A 478 20.87 -4.59 5.74
C ILE A 478 19.34 -4.67 5.56
N TYR A 479 18.74 -5.85 5.71
CA TYR A 479 17.33 -6.07 5.41
C TYR A 479 16.44 -6.14 6.65
N THR A 480 17.01 -6.00 7.87
CA THR A 480 16.32 -6.20 9.16
C THR A 480 15.92 -4.96 9.91
#